data_AF-A0A9D1H2T7-F1
#
_entry.id   AF-A0A9D1H2T7-F1
#
_cell.length_a   1.000
_cell.length_b   1.000
_cell.length_c   1.000
_cell.angle_alpha   90.00
_cell.angle_beta   90.00
_cell.angle_gamma   90.00
#
_symmetry.space_group_name_H-M   'P 1'
#
loop_
_entity.id
_entity.type
_entity.pdbx_description
1 polymer ?
#
loop_
_entity_poly.entity_id
_entity_poly.type
_entity_poly.pdbx_seq_one_letter_code
_entity_poly.pdbx_strand_id
1 'polypeptide(L)'
;MKIRYLAAVFAAAFAVSGTAALADTYTAAEADGTSVRIHVTSDAGNARYTVYLLKPGKTLPEDSSGETDVFERIESIDASNDEAGVFASHELAFELSENAQTGVYTVIMGGGELSGRELNITYAANDVLNGALAAVNGASASEAADAAVNYNGTAWSVDTDNEAYKHHKSEVSESIYEIINGKAANAADVARAFEQACALSELKHCGEEEICDKLFLYESYLGAEYSDEVKNKNEDLISVFAELRTGESMKTPQELASVLKASEGIMKLNKSDRDGAVGIIKEYNDVFNIDLASTIDKVDEYQLAKGIIAARPYSTPAEIKETVTELCDELSKPKEENTTTGSGVSGGGSLHGGGSMGGGTTGGGTSTPSVSVRPDGTVIESTTDGVDSALLASLDSKPLFSDITDAAWAAEYIKYAAENGIMTGGGDGTFRPNNAVTRAEFLKILIVSLKLSGSAEQTGAFADVPEGSWFEGYVNTGVGLGIVNGTSETEFSPNAPVTRQDAAVMILRAVSAAELKLHTDGGAPEFTDSADISDYASEAVAELSSSGVINGYEDGSFRPGNSLLRSETAKVIYTMISALESREG
;
A
#
# COMPACT_ATOMS: atom_id res chain seq x y z
N MET A 1 -21.58 -41.14 -34.72
CA MET A 1 -22.02 -39.74 -34.60
C MET A 1 -20.74 -38.90 -34.60
N LYS A 2 -20.43 -38.21 -35.70
CA LYS A 2 -19.22 -37.37 -35.79
C LYS A 2 -19.54 -36.08 -35.05
N ILE A 3 -19.23 -36.06 -33.75
CA ILE A 3 -19.18 -34.81 -32.99
C ILE A 3 -18.05 -33.98 -33.63
N ARG A 4 -18.27 -32.69 -33.82
CA ARG A 4 -17.33 -31.74 -34.44
C ARG A 4 -16.92 -30.75 -33.37
N TYR A 5 -15.80 -30.05 -33.54
CA TYR A 5 -15.35 -29.09 -32.55
C TYR A 5 -14.89 -27.81 -33.25
N LEU A 6 -15.21 -26.69 -32.63
CA LEU A 6 -14.88 -25.36 -33.11
C LEU A 6 -14.19 -24.63 -31.96
N ALA A 7 -13.02 -24.07 -32.24
CA ALA A 7 -12.30 -23.21 -31.31
C ALA A 7 -12.24 -21.81 -31.93
N ALA A 8 -12.84 -20.84 -31.27
CA ALA A 8 -12.60 -19.44 -31.59
C ALA A 8 -11.28 -19.01 -30.96
N VAL A 9 -10.45 -18.31 -31.73
CA VAL A 9 -9.39 -17.50 -31.13
C VAL A 9 -10.08 -16.25 -30.61
N PHE A 10 -10.05 -15.99 -29.30
CA PHE A 10 -10.62 -14.78 -28.73
C PHE A 10 -9.84 -13.59 -29.27
N ALA A 11 -10.41 -12.90 -30.27
CA ALA A 11 -9.79 -11.76 -30.89
C ALA A 11 -9.56 -10.64 -29.86
N ALA A 12 -8.36 -10.10 -29.88
CA ALA A 12 -7.95 -8.94 -29.12
C ALA A 12 -8.91 -7.76 -29.30
N ALA A 13 -9.13 -7.03 -28.22
CA ALA A 13 -9.66 -5.68 -28.29
C ALA A 13 -8.61 -4.79 -28.99
N PHE A 14 -8.72 -4.64 -30.32
CA PHE A 14 -7.96 -3.63 -31.04
C PHE A 14 -8.65 -2.27 -30.89
N ALA A 15 -8.14 -1.43 -29.99
CA ALA A 15 -8.42 -0.01 -30.01
C ALA A 15 -7.64 0.63 -31.18
N VAL A 16 -8.30 0.86 -32.32
CA VAL A 16 -7.77 1.73 -33.37
C VAL A 16 -8.50 3.06 -33.29
N SER A 17 -7.75 4.12 -32.98
CA SER A 17 -8.23 5.50 -33.10
C SER A 17 -8.42 5.85 -34.57
N GLY A 18 -9.63 5.68 -35.09
CA GLY A 18 -9.97 6.01 -36.47
C GLY A 18 -11.48 6.01 -36.70
N THR A 19 -12.07 7.21 -36.71
CA THR A 19 -13.47 7.53 -37.04
C THR A 19 -14.59 6.96 -36.14
N ALA A 20 -14.84 7.69 -35.04
CA ALA A 20 -16.11 8.12 -34.42
C ALA A 20 -17.40 7.25 -34.37
N ALA A 21 -17.44 5.98 -34.77
CA ALA A 21 -18.67 5.16 -34.65
C ALA A 21 -18.44 3.70 -34.25
N LEU A 22 -17.23 3.34 -33.80
CA LEU A 22 -16.86 1.94 -33.59
C LEU A 22 -15.93 1.77 -32.37
N ALA A 23 -16.18 2.47 -31.27
CA ALA A 23 -15.59 2.08 -29.99
C ALA A 23 -16.20 0.73 -29.55
N ASP A 24 -15.35 -0.19 -29.12
CA ASP A 24 -15.64 -1.45 -28.41
C ASP A 24 -16.65 -2.44 -29.04
N THR A 25 -16.17 -3.19 -30.03
CA THR A 25 -16.82 -4.45 -30.42
C THR A 25 -16.14 -5.64 -29.75
N TYR A 26 -16.80 -6.17 -28.73
CA TYR A 26 -16.46 -7.45 -28.13
C TYR A 26 -17.07 -8.58 -28.95
N THR A 27 -16.23 -9.50 -29.44
CA THR A 27 -16.65 -10.75 -30.07
C THR A 27 -16.17 -11.95 -29.28
N ALA A 28 -17.08 -12.56 -28.52
CA ALA A 28 -16.91 -13.91 -28.01
C ALA A 28 -17.59 -14.88 -28.97
N ALA A 29 -16.92 -15.99 -29.28
CA ALA A 29 -17.51 -17.10 -30.01
C ALA A 29 -17.68 -18.31 -29.10
N GLU A 30 -18.92 -18.61 -28.70
CA GLU A 30 -19.24 -19.87 -28.06
C GLU A 30 -19.53 -20.92 -29.13
N ALA A 31 -18.96 -22.12 -28.95
CA ALA A 31 -19.17 -23.17 -29.91
C ALA A 31 -19.52 -24.51 -29.28
N ASP A 32 -20.63 -25.08 -29.74
CA ASP A 32 -21.07 -26.43 -29.42
C ASP A 32 -21.21 -27.22 -30.71
N GLY A 33 -20.25 -28.10 -30.99
CA GLY A 33 -20.32 -29.00 -32.13
C GLY A 33 -20.13 -28.31 -33.48
N THR A 34 -21.23 -27.72 -33.96
CA THR A 34 -21.41 -27.09 -35.27
C THR A 34 -21.96 -25.67 -35.20
N SER A 35 -22.45 -25.20 -34.05
CA SER A 35 -22.97 -23.84 -33.90
C SER A 35 -21.89 -22.88 -33.42
N VAL A 36 -21.85 -21.69 -34.00
CA VAL A 36 -20.99 -20.57 -33.63
C VAL A 36 -21.89 -19.43 -33.15
N ARG A 37 -21.66 -18.92 -31.94
CA ARG A 37 -22.35 -17.74 -31.43
C ARG A 37 -21.40 -16.58 -31.25
N ILE A 38 -21.49 -15.56 -32.09
CA ILE A 38 -20.69 -14.35 -32.04
C ILE A 38 -21.48 -13.26 -31.32
N HIS A 39 -20.93 -12.75 -30.22
CA HIS A 39 -21.42 -11.51 -29.61
C HIS A 39 -20.82 -10.30 -30.34
N VAL A 40 -21.55 -9.21 -30.51
CA VAL A 40 -21.09 -7.99 -31.18
C VAL A 40 -21.59 -6.81 -30.38
N THR A 41 -20.69 -6.09 -29.72
CA THR A 41 -21.02 -4.80 -29.08
C THR A 41 -20.68 -3.64 -30.01
N SER A 42 -21.45 -2.57 -30.05
CA SER A 42 -21.10 -1.39 -30.84
C SER A 42 -21.60 -0.10 -30.19
N ASP A 43 -20.76 0.95 -30.19
CA ASP A 43 -21.20 2.32 -29.92
C ASP A 43 -22.13 2.77 -31.04
N ALA A 44 -23.40 2.91 -30.71
CA ALA A 44 -24.44 2.83 -31.71
C ALA A 44 -24.80 4.21 -32.26
N GLY A 45 -24.71 4.39 -33.59
CA GLY A 45 -25.16 5.61 -34.25
C GLY A 45 -25.29 5.41 -35.76
N ASN A 46 -26.52 5.19 -36.24
CA ASN A 46 -26.88 5.17 -37.67
C ASN A 46 -26.07 4.22 -38.57
N ALA A 47 -25.66 3.05 -38.08
CA ALA A 47 -24.88 2.09 -38.88
C ALA A 47 -25.63 0.77 -39.10
N ARG A 48 -25.52 0.23 -40.33
CA ARG A 48 -25.84 -1.16 -40.63
C ARG A 48 -24.55 -1.93 -40.79
N TYR A 49 -24.43 -3.04 -40.08
CA TYR A 49 -23.28 -3.92 -40.16
C TYR A 49 -23.66 -5.18 -40.92
N THR A 50 -22.78 -5.67 -41.80
CA THR A 50 -22.93 -6.99 -42.42
C THR A 50 -21.81 -7.89 -41.94
N VAL A 51 -22.16 -9.10 -41.55
CA VAL A 51 -21.21 -10.11 -41.10
C VAL A 51 -21.02 -11.16 -42.19
N TYR A 52 -19.75 -11.34 -42.57
CA TYR A 52 -19.32 -12.32 -43.57
C TYR A 52 -18.48 -13.40 -42.89
N LEU A 53 -18.63 -14.64 -43.36
CA LEU A 53 -17.79 -15.76 -42.97
C LEU A 53 -16.97 -16.23 -44.16
N LEU A 54 -15.67 -15.97 -44.13
CA LEU A 54 -14.72 -16.42 -45.13
C LEU A 54 -14.31 -17.87 -44.87
N LYS A 55 -14.32 -18.70 -45.92
CA LYS A 55 -13.90 -20.12 -45.80
C LYS A 55 -12.37 -20.27 -45.72
N PRO A 56 -11.85 -21.41 -45.22
CA PRO A 56 -10.42 -21.65 -45.13
C PRO A 56 -9.65 -21.44 -46.44
N GLY A 57 -8.56 -20.67 -46.35
CA GLY A 57 -7.65 -20.39 -47.46
C GLY A 57 -8.22 -19.48 -48.55
N LYS A 58 -9.31 -18.76 -48.26
CA LYS A 58 -9.89 -17.76 -49.16
C LYS A 58 -9.48 -16.36 -48.72
N THR A 59 -9.52 -15.42 -49.66
CA THR A 59 -9.29 -13.99 -49.43
C THR A 59 -10.58 -13.24 -49.69
N LEU A 60 -10.81 -12.15 -48.97
CA LEU A 60 -11.89 -11.21 -49.26
C LEU A 60 -11.77 -10.71 -50.72
N PRO A 61 -12.83 -10.83 -51.53
CA PRO A 61 -12.85 -10.19 -52.84
C PRO A 61 -12.91 -8.66 -52.67
N GLU A 62 -12.29 -7.92 -53.60
CA GLU A 62 -12.26 -6.45 -53.59
C GLU A 62 -13.67 -5.83 -53.72
N ASP A 63 -14.65 -6.59 -54.19
CA ASP A 63 -16.04 -6.20 -54.29
C ASP A 63 -17.00 -7.24 -53.69
N SER A 64 -18.11 -6.78 -53.12
CA SER A 64 -19.13 -7.62 -52.46
C SER A 64 -20.03 -8.38 -53.45
N SER A 65 -19.57 -8.58 -54.70
CA SER A 65 -20.38 -9.09 -55.81
C SER A 65 -20.48 -10.64 -55.82
N GLY A 66 -21.15 -11.19 -54.81
CA GLY A 66 -21.97 -12.41 -55.00
C GLY A 66 -21.28 -13.77 -55.16
N GLU A 67 -19.98 -13.94 -54.86
CA GLU A 67 -19.36 -15.27 -54.86
C GLU A 67 -19.64 -16.05 -53.55
N THR A 68 -20.75 -16.79 -53.51
CA THR A 68 -21.14 -17.67 -52.39
C THR A 68 -20.16 -18.83 -52.11
N ASP A 69 -19.21 -19.05 -53.01
CA ASP A 69 -18.15 -20.05 -52.84
C ASP A 69 -17.00 -19.56 -51.96
N VAL A 70 -16.81 -18.25 -51.84
CA VAL A 70 -15.70 -17.60 -51.11
C VAL A 70 -16.12 -17.26 -49.68
N PHE A 71 -17.32 -16.72 -49.49
CA PHE A 71 -17.84 -16.32 -48.19
C PHE A 71 -19.36 -16.61 -48.04
N GLU A 72 -19.82 -16.82 -46.81
CA GLU A 72 -21.23 -16.92 -46.46
C GLU A 72 -21.66 -15.62 -45.76
N ARG A 73 -22.68 -14.93 -46.28
CA ARG A 73 -23.28 -13.78 -45.59
C ARG A 73 -24.16 -14.32 -44.46
N ILE A 74 -23.75 -14.10 -43.22
CA ILE A 74 -24.46 -14.62 -42.04
C ILE A 74 -25.71 -13.76 -41.81
N GLU A 75 -25.53 -12.47 -41.52
CA GLU A 75 -26.63 -11.58 -41.14
C GLU A 75 -26.27 -10.09 -41.34
N SER A 76 -27.28 -9.22 -41.31
CA SER A 76 -27.09 -7.78 -41.24
C SER A 76 -27.71 -7.24 -39.95
N ILE A 77 -26.91 -6.57 -39.11
CA ILE A 77 -27.37 -5.91 -37.89
C ILE A 77 -27.78 -4.48 -38.24
N ASP A 78 -29.00 -4.07 -37.86
CA ASP A 78 -29.49 -2.70 -38.03
C ASP A 78 -29.47 -1.96 -36.69
N ALA A 79 -28.37 -1.25 -36.40
CA ALA A 79 -28.17 -0.46 -35.19
C ALA A 79 -28.72 0.98 -35.33
N SER A 80 -29.56 1.26 -36.33
CA SER A 80 -30.10 2.61 -36.57
C SER A 80 -31.09 3.09 -35.50
N ASN A 81 -31.62 2.18 -34.68
CA ASN A 81 -32.56 2.51 -33.60
C ASN A 81 -31.89 2.63 -32.22
N ASP A 82 -30.60 2.34 -32.14
CA ASP A 82 -29.87 2.38 -30.88
C ASP A 82 -29.51 3.83 -30.50
N GLU A 83 -29.46 4.10 -29.20
CA GLU A 83 -29.23 5.44 -28.68
C GLU A 83 -27.75 5.85 -28.80
N ALA A 84 -27.50 7.02 -29.40
CA ALA A 84 -26.16 7.53 -29.60
C ALA A 84 -25.37 7.67 -28.28
N GLY A 85 -24.20 7.04 -28.19
CA GLY A 85 -23.37 7.00 -26.99
C GLY A 85 -23.74 5.90 -25.99
N VAL A 86 -24.64 4.99 -26.35
CA VAL A 86 -24.95 3.78 -25.60
C VAL A 86 -24.44 2.56 -26.37
N PHE A 87 -23.62 1.72 -25.72
CA PHE A 87 -23.15 0.47 -26.30
C PHE A 87 -24.30 -0.53 -26.40
N ALA A 88 -24.70 -0.88 -27.62
CA ALA A 88 -25.69 -1.92 -27.88
C ALA A 88 -24.98 -3.26 -28.14
N SER A 89 -25.44 -4.33 -27.48
CA SER A 89 -24.91 -5.69 -27.69
C SER A 89 -25.89 -6.52 -28.51
N HIS A 90 -25.38 -7.10 -29.59
CA HIS A 90 -26.09 -7.95 -30.52
C HIS A 90 -25.47 -9.35 -30.49
N GLU A 91 -26.28 -10.40 -30.43
CA GLU A 91 -25.81 -11.78 -30.51
C GLU A 91 -26.18 -12.36 -31.88
N LEU A 92 -25.19 -12.89 -32.59
CA LEU A 92 -25.34 -13.56 -33.87
C LEU A 92 -25.02 -15.04 -33.70
N ALA A 93 -25.88 -15.92 -34.20
CA ALA A 93 -25.66 -17.35 -34.17
C ALA A 93 -25.73 -17.93 -35.59
N PHE A 94 -24.75 -18.74 -35.99
CA PHE A 94 -24.79 -19.48 -37.24
C PHE A 94 -24.27 -20.90 -37.07
N GLU A 95 -24.71 -21.81 -37.95
CA GLU A 95 -24.25 -23.20 -37.94
C GLU A 95 -23.33 -23.47 -39.13
N LEU A 96 -22.19 -24.10 -38.87
CA LEU A 96 -21.36 -24.65 -39.92
C LEU A 96 -22.02 -25.91 -40.49
N SER A 97 -22.12 -25.96 -41.82
CA SER A 97 -22.73 -27.10 -42.51
C SER A 97 -22.09 -28.45 -42.15
N GLU A 98 -22.86 -29.54 -42.31
CA GLU A 98 -22.31 -30.89 -42.16
C GLU A 98 -21.17 -31.21 -43.15
N ASN A 99 -20.91 -30.39 -44.17
CA ASN A 99 -19.77 -30.58 -45.08
C ASN A 99 -18.71 -29.48 -44.94
N ALA A 100 -18.71 -28.74 -43.82
CA ALA A 100 -17.73 -27.71 -43.53
C ALA A 100 -16.29 -28.27 -43.62
N GLN A 101 -15.42 -27.49 -44.25
CA GLN A 101 -14.01 -27.82 -44.47
C GLN A 101 -13.22 -27.52 -43.20
N THR A 102 -12.33 -28.43 -42.79
CA THR A 102 -11.39 -28.15 -41.70
C THR A 102 -10.44 -27.01 -42.06
N GLY A 103 -10.25 -26.07 -41.14
CA GLY A 103 -9.34 -24.93 -41.28
C GLY A 103 -9.85 -23.67 -40.58
N VAL A 104 -9.19 -22.55 -40.84
CA VAL A 104 -9.53 -21.23 -40.29
C VAL A 104 -10.62 -20.57 -41.12
N TYR A 105 -11.76 -20.34 -40.50
CA TYR A 105 -12.79 -19.45 -41.00
C TYR A 105 -12.56 -18.05 -40.43
N THR A 106 -12.68 -17.02 -41.27
CA THR A 106 -12.50 -15.63 -40.82
C THR A 106 -13.85 -14.93 -40.85
N VAL A 107 -14.31 -14.47 -39.70
CA VAL A 107 -15.49 -13.61 -39.59
C VAL A 107 -15.05 -12.19 -39.85
N ILE A 108 -15.69 -11.53 -40.80
CA ILE A 108 -15.44 -10.13 -41.15
C ILE A 108 -16.70 -9.34 -40.87
N MET A 109 -16.55 -8.23 -40.13
CA MET A 109 -17.63 -7.30 -39.86
C MET A 109 -17.34 -5.97 -40.58
N GLY A 110 -18.33 -5.40 -41.27
CA GLY A 110 -18.15 -4.10 -41.90
C GLY A 110 -19.44 -3.36 -42.25
N GLY A 111 -19.30 -2.03 -42.41
CA GLY A 111 -20.32 -1.12 -42.93
C GLY A 111 -19.70 -0.21 -44.01
N GLY A 112 -19.98 -0.49 -45.28
CA GLY A 112 -19.39 0.26 -46.40
C GLY A 112 -18.02 -0.30 -46.82
N GLU A 113 -16.93 0.16 -46.20
CA GLU A 113 -15.57 -0.37 -46.41
C GLU A 113 -15.32 -1.58 -45.48
N LEU A 114 -14.89 -2.70 -46.06
CA LEU A 114 -14.59 -3.96 -45.34
C LEU A 114 -13.16 -3.94 -44.77
N SER A 115 -12.80 -2.89 -44.02
CA SER A 115 -11.47 -2.78 -43.40
C SER A 115 -11.59 -2.72 -41.88
N GLY A 116 -11.12 -3.78 -41.20
CA GLY A 116 -10.55 -3.59 -39.88
C GLY A 116 -10.97 -4.52 -38.74
N ARG A 117 -11.86 -5.52 -38.92
CA ARG A 117 -12.17 -6.48 -37.83
C ARG A 117 -12.35 -7.90 -38.36
N GLU A 118 -11.29 -8.69 -38.24
CA GLU A 118 -11.24 -10.12 -38.57
C GLU A 118 -11.20 -10.95 -37.28
N LEU A 119 -12.15 -11.87 -37.13
CA LEU A 119 -12.13 -12.87 -36.06
C LEU A 119 -11.87 -14.25 -36.68
N ASN A 120 -10.77 -14.88 -36.29
CA ASN A 120 -10.40 -16.20 -36.78
C ASN A 120 -11.02 -17.30 -35.91
N ILE A 121 -11.71 -18.22 -36.57
CA ILE A 121 -12.36 -19.37 -35.96
C ILE A 121 -11.79 -20.64 -36.60
N THR A 122 -11.20 -21.53 -35.80
CA THR A 122 -10.69 -22.79 -36.33
C THR A 122 -11.73 -23.88 -36.18
N TYR A 123 -12.08 -24.53 -37.29
CA TYR A 123 -12.97 -25.68 -37.32
C TYR A 123 -12.17 -26.93 -37.67
N ALA A 124 -12.26 -27.97 -36.83
CA ALA A 124 -11.47 -29.19 -36.99
C ALA A 124 -12.33 -30.46 -36.86
N ALA A 125 -11.98 -31.48 -37.65
CA ALA A 125 -12.53 -32.82 -37.47
C ALA A 125 -11.93 -33.47 -36.21
N ASN A 126 -12.72 -34.29 -35.49
CA ASN A 126 -12.31 -34.89 -34.22
C ASN A 126 -11.03 -35.72 -34.29
N ASP A 127 -10.79 -36.44 -35.40
CA ASP A 127 -9.56 -37.21 -35.60
C ASP A 127 -8.33 -36.30 -35.72
N VAL A 128 -8.45 -35.19 -36.44
CA VAL A 128 -7.42 -34.14 -36.53
C VAL A 128 -7.18 -33.52 -35.15
N LEU A 129 -8.24 -33.13 -34.45
CA LEU A 129 -8.16 -32.53 -33.12
C LEU A 129 -7.53 -33.48 -32.10
N ASN A 130 -7.97 -34.73 -32.04
CA ASN A 130 -7.44 -35.72 -31.11
C ASN A 130 -5.97 -36.04 -31.41
N GLY A 131 -5.59 -36.10 -32.69
CA GLY A 131 -4.19 -36.25 -33.10
C GLY A 131 -3.34 -35.04 -32.67
N ALA A 132 -3.84 -33.83 -32.88
CA ALA A 132 -3.17 -32.60 -32.50
C ALA A 132 -2.98 -32.48 -30.98
N LEU A 133 -4.04 -32.74 -30.20
CA LEU A 133 -3.98 -32.75 -28.73
C LEU A 133 -3.04 -33.84 -28.21
N ALA A 134 -3.03 -35.03 -28.83
CA ALA A 134 -2.09 -36.09 -28.46
C ALA A 134 -0.64 -35.69 -28.74
N ALA A 135 -0.37 -34.95 -29.82
CA ALA A 135 0.96 -34.44 -30.13
C ALA A 135 1.43 -33.40 -29.12
N VAL A 136 0.58 -32.42 -28.78
CA VAL A 136 0.90 -31.39 -27.76
C VAL A 136 1.07 -32.02 -26.37
N ASN A 137 0.15 -32.89 -25.96
CA ASN A 137 0.20 -33.53 -24.64
C ASN A 137 1.31 -34.60 -24.52
N GLY A 138 1.91 -35.00 -25.65
CA GLY A 138 3.06 -35.89 -25.70
C GLY A 138 4.40 -35.17 -25.83
N ALA A 139 4.39 -33.85 -26.04
CA ALA A 139 5.60 -33.06 -26.25
C ALA A 139 6.33 -32.80 -24.92
N SER A 140 7.66 -32.73 -24.97
CA SER A 140 8.45 -32.19 -23.87
C SER A 140 8.32 -30.67 -23.77
N ALA A 141 8.78 -30.08 -22.66
CA ALA A 141 8.78 -28.62 -22.48
C ALA A 141 9.52 -27.86 -23.60
N SER A 142 10.59 -28.43 -24.16
CA SER A 142 11.30 -27.82 -25.28
C SER A 142 10.55 -27.92 -26.61
N GLU A 143 9.62 -28.87 -26.76
CA GLU A 143 8.93 -29.17 -28.01
C GLU A 143 7.50 -28.64 -28.07
N ALA A 144 6.95 -28.14 -26.96
CA ALA A 144 5.55 -27.75 -26.85
C ALA A 144 5.14 -26.65 -27.85
N ALA A 145 5.97 -25.62 -28.07
CA ALA A 145 5.70 -24.60 -29.07
C ALA A 145 5.69 -25.17 -30.50
N ASP A 146 6.62 -26.07 -30.83
CA ASP A 146 6.64 -26.74 -32.13
C ASP A 146 5.41 -27.63 -32.33
N ALA A 147 5.02 -28.38 -31.29
CA ALA A 147 3.81 -29.19 -31.31
C ALA A 147 2.55 -28.34 -31.51
N ALA A 148 2.47 -27.17 -30.87
CA ALA A 148 1.37 -26.23 -31.07
C ALA A 148 1.36 -25.68 -32.51
N VAL A 149 2.50 -25.23 -33.03
CA VAL A 149 2.59 -24.60 -34.37
C VAL A 149 2.36 -25.60 -35.50
N ASN A 150 2.74 -26.87 -35.34
CA ASN A 150 2.53 -27.92 -36.34
C ASN A 150 1.06 -28.12 -36.73
N TYR A 151 0.13 -27.72 -35.86
CA TYR A 151 -1.32 -27.79 -36.10
C TYR A 151 -1.99 -26.42 -36.22
N ASN A 152 -1.20 -25.33 -36.31
CA ASN A 152 -1.70 -23.99 -36.57
C ASN A 152 -2.48 -23.96 -37.89
N GLY A 153 -3.66 -23.33 -37.86
CA GLY A 153 -4.57 -23.23 -38.98
C GLY A 153 -5.34 -24.50 -39.33
N THR A 154 -5.17 -25.58 -38.55
CA THR A 154 -5.86 -26.87 -38.78
C THR A 154 -6.66 -27.36 -37.57
N ALA A 155 -6.08 -27.33 -36.37
CA ALA A 155 -6.75 -27.72 -35.13
C ALA A 155 -7.09 -26.52 -34.23
N TRP A 156 -6.24 -25.50 -34.27
CA TRP A 156 -6.37 -24.21 -33.59
C TRP A 156 -5.64 -23.15 -34.42
N SER A 157 -5.69 -21.89 -33.99
CA SER A 157 -4.91 -20.81 -34.57
C SER A 157 -4.06 -20.13 -33.50
N VAL A 158 -2.78 -19.93 -33.81
CA VAL A 158 -1.78 -19.27 -32.98
C VAL A 158 -1.00 -18.26 -33.82
N ASP A 159 -0.58 -17.16 -33.20
CA ASP A 159 0.19 -16.11 -33.87
C ASP A 159 1.67 -16.50 -33.98
N THR A 160 2.03 -17.15 -35.09
CA THR A 160 3.43 -17.47 -35.40
C THR A 160 4.26 -16.25 -35.79
N ASP A 161 3.62 -15.11 -36.01
CA ASP A 161 4.30 -13.86 -36.32
C ASP A 161 4.64 -13.04 -35.07
N ASN A 162 4.18 -13.43 -33.88
CA ASN A 162 4.52 -12.79 -32.63
C ASN A 162 6.05 -12.74 -32.39
N GLU A 163 6.53 -11.56 -32.00
CA GLU A 163 7.97 -11.29 -31.85
C GLU A 163 8.60 -12.11 -30.71
N ALA A 164 7.89 -12.35 -29.61
CA ALA A 164 8.39 -13.21 -28.54
C ALA A 164 8.52 -14.67 -28.97
N TYR A 165 7.56 -15.20 -29.76
CA TYR A 165 7.72 -16.54 -30.33
C TYR A 165 8.93 -16.62 -31.28
N LYS A 166 9.12 -15.62 -32.14
CA LYS A 166 10.25 -15.57 -33.10
C LYS A 166 11.61 -15.47 -32.41
N HIS A 167 11.73 -14.68 -31.37
CA HIS A 167 13.01 -14.36 -30.72
C HIS A 167 13.29 -15.17 -29.46
N HIS A 168 12.27 -15.64 -28.76
CA HIS A 168 12.35 -16.32 -27.46
C HIS A 168 11.61 -17.66 -27.43
N LYS A 169 11.58 -18.37 -28.57
CA LYS A 169 10.87 -19.65 -28.76
C LYS A 169 11.03 -20.66 -27.62
N SER A 170 12.24 -20.84 -27.09
CA SER A 170 12.49 -21.80 -26.00
C SER A 170 11.70 -21.45 -24.74
N GLU A 171 11.66 -20.16 -24.40
CA GLU A 171 10.91 -19.66 -23.24
C GLU A 171 9.41 -19.80 -23.47
N VAL A 172 8.92 -19.44 -24.67
CA VAL A 172 7.52 -19.65 -25.05
C VAL A 172 7.12 -21.12 -24.98
N SER A 173 8.00 -22.03 -25.42
CA SER A 173 7.76 -23.48 -25.37
C SER A 173 7.63 -23.99 -23.93
N GLU A 174 8.55 -23.57 -23.05
CA GLU A 174 8.47 -23.92 -21.63
C GLU A 174 7.20 -23.37 -20.98
N SER A 175 6.86 -22.11 -21.23
CA SER A 175 5.64 -21.49 -20.69
C SER A 175 4.38 -22.19 -21.18
N ILE A 176 4.28 -22.56 -22.46
CA ILE A 176 3.14 -23.35 -22.97
C ILE A 176 3.00 -24.65 -22.17
N TYR A 177 4.10 -25.38 -21.98
CA TYR A 177 4.10 -26.66 -21.28
C TYR A 177 3.65 -26.53 -19.83
N GLU A 178 4.15 -25.51 -19.11
CA GLU A 178 3.77 -25.24 -17.71
C GLU A 178 2.31 -24.79 -17.59
N ILE A 179 1.85 -23.91 -18.48
CA ILE A 179 0.46 -23.40 -18.47
C ILE A 179 -0.56 -24.53 -18.68
N ILE A 180 -0.29 -25.44 -19.61
CA ILE A 180 -1.16 -26.61 -19.82
C ILE A 180 -0.88 -27.73 -18.80
N ASN A 181 0.12 -27.57 -17.93
CA ASN A 181 0.60 -28.59 -17.00
C ASN A 181 0.84 -29.95 -17.70
N GLY A 182 1.51 -29.89 -18.86
CA GLY A 182 1.74 -31.02 -19.76
C GLY A 182 0.50 -31.63 -20.42
N LYS A 183 -0.71 -31.08 -20.21
CA LYS A 183 -1.94 -31.62 -20.77
C LYS A 183 -3.03 -30.57 -21.04
N ALA A 184 -3.19 -30.19 -22.31
CA ALA A 184 -4.35 -29.45 -22.81
C ALA A 184 -5.60 -30.34 -22.90
N ALA A 185 -6.74 -29.85 -22.43
CA ALA A 185 -8.01 -30.57 -22.49
C ALA A 185 -8.70 -30.39 -23.85
N ASN A 186 -8.51 -29.24 -24.48
CA ASN A 186 -9.12 -28.89 -25.76
C ASN A 186 -8.22 -27.90 -26.56
N ALA A 187 -8.61 -27.60 -27.80
CA ALA A 187 -7.86 -26.69 -28.67
C ALA A 187 -7.74 -25.26 -28.12
N ALA A 188 -8.74 -24.77 -27.38
CA ALA A 188 -8.71 -23.42 -26.82
C ALA A 188 -7.66 -23.31 -25.71
N ASP A 189 -7.42 -24.38 -24.94
CA ASP A 189 -6.31 -24.41 -23.98
C ASP A 189 -4.96 -24.23 -24.65
N VAL A 190 -4.73 -24.86 -25.81
CA VAL A 190 -3.47 -24.74 -26.56
C VAL A 190 -3.29 -23.32 -27.09
N ALA A 191 -4.31 -22.75 -27.72
CA ALA A 191 -4.26 -21.39 -28.25
C ALA A 191 -4.03 -20.36 -27.13
N ARG A 192 -4.81 -20.44 -26.04
CA ARG A 192 -4.66 -19.59 -24.87
C ARG A 192 -3.29 -19.72 -24.22
N ALA A 193 -2.77 -20.93 -24.08
CA ALA A 193 -1.43 -21.14 -23.52
C ALA A 193 -0.35 -20.53 -24.40
N PHE A 194 -0.49 -20.58 -25.73
CA PHE A 194 0.45 -19.94 -26.65
C PHE A 194 0.43 -18.41 -26.51
N GLU A 195 -0.75 -17.79 -26.46
CA GLU A 195 -0.91 -16.34 -26.28
C GLU A 195 -0.37 -15.88 -24.92
N GLN A 196 -0.73 -16.57 -23.84
CA GLN A 196 -0.23 -16.30 -22.50
C GLN A 196 1.30 -16.45 -22.43
N ALA A 197 1.87 -17.48 -23.06
CA ALA A 197 3.32 -17.69 -23.11
C ALA A 197 4.04 -16.56 -23.86
N CYS A 198 3.48 -16.07 -24.97
CA CYS A 198 4.02 -14.92 -25.69
C CYS A 198 3.93 -13.64 -24.84
N ALA A 199 2.78 -13.37 -24.23
CA ALA A 199 2.57 -12.21 -23.35
C ALA A 199 3.56 -12.18 -22.17
N LEU A 200 3.75 -13.33 -21.50
CA LEU A 200 4.71 -13.47 -20.40
C LEU A 200 6.15 -13.23 -20.88
N SER A 201 6.51 -13.78 -22.04
CA SER A 201 7.85 -13.56 -22.60
C SER A 201 8.07 -12.09 -22.99
N GLU A 202 7.09 -11.43 -23.62
CA GLU A 202 7.17 -10.00 -23.89
C GLU A 202 7.28 -9.16 -22.61
N LEU A 203 6.50 -9.48 -21.58
CA LEU A 203 6.59 -8.82 -20.28
C LEU A 203 7.95 -9.03 -19.62
N LYS A 204 8.67 -10.10 -19.93
CA LYS A 204 10.00 -10.37 -19.39
C LYS A 204 11.09 -9.53 -20.07
N HIS A 205 10.93 -9.29 -21.38
CA HIS A 205 11.97 -8.66 -22.22
C HIS A 205 11.67 -7.19 -22.58
N CYS A 206 10.49 -6.65 -22.29
CA CYS A 206 10.13 -5.27 -22.62
C CYS A 206 10.91 -4.23 -21.79
N GLY A 207 10.97 -2.98 -22.27
CA GLY A 207 11.52 -1.88 -21.49
C GLY A 207 10.71 -1.60 -20.23
N GLU A 208 11.32 -1.00 -19.20
CA GLU A 208 10.65 -0.64 -17.95
C GLU A 208 9.43 0.27 -18.18
N GLU A 209 9.59 1.27 -19.06
CA GLU A 209 8.52 2.20 -19.45
C GLU A 209 7.31 1.51 -20.12
N GLU A 210 7.52 0.32 -20.71
CA GLU A 210 6.50 -0.44 -21.44
C GLU A 210 5.75 -1.45 -20.55
N ILE A 211 6.22 -1.69 -19.32
CA ILE A 211 5.70 -2.75 -18.44
C ILE A 211 4.22 -2.54 -18.17
N CYS A 212 3.83 -1.36 -17.68
CA CYS A 212 2.44 -1.04 -17.38
C CYS A 212 1.54 -1.23 -18.60
N ASP A 213 1.96 -0.68 -19.74
CA ASP A 213 1.15 -0.71 -20.95
C ASP A 213 0.97 -2.15 -21.45
N LYS A 214 1.98 -3.02 -21.32
CA LYS A 214 1.85 -4.45 -21.62
C LYS A 214 1.01 -5.21 -20.59
N LEU A 215 1.12 -4.91 -19.30
CA LEU A 215 0.27 -5.53 -18.27
C LEU A 215 -1.21 -5.26 -18.55
N PHE A 216 -1.57 -4.03 -18.90
CA PHE A 216 -2.95 -3.68 -19.27
C PHE A 216 -3.35 -4.26 -20.63
N LEU A 217 -2.45 -4.28 -21.61
CA LEU A 217 -2.71 -4.88 -22.92
C LEU A 217 -3.06 -6.37 -22.80
N TYR A 218 -2.41 -7.08 -21.88
CA TYR A 218 -2.56 -8.52 -21.70
C TYR A 218 -3.45 -8.93 -20.53
N GLU A 219 -4.11 -7.98 -19.85
CA GLU A 219 -4.93 -8.22 -18.66
C GLU A 219 -5.99 -9.31 -18.88
N SER A 220 -6.73 -9.22 -19.99
CA SER A 220 -7.78 -10.17 -20.35
C SER A 220 -7.26 -11.59 -20.62
N TYR A 221 -6.04 -11.71 -21.14
CA TYR A 221 -5.42 -12.98 -21.49
C TYR A 221 -4.78 -13.66 -20.29
N LEU A 222 -4.12 -12.86 -19.45
CA LEU A 222 -3.41 -13.35 -18.26
C LEU A 222 -4.39 -13.68 -17.13
N GLY A 223 -5.61 -13.09 -17.15
CA GLY A 223 -6.61 -13.32 -16.12
C GLY A 223 -6.13 -12.88 -14.74
N ALA A 224 -5.22 -11.91 -14.71
CA ALA A 224 -4.62 -11.40 -13.50
C ALA A 224 -5.46 -10.24 -12.94
N GLU A 225 -5.85 -10.33 -11.67
CA GLU A 225 -6.40 -9.19 -10.95
C GLU A 225 -5.23 -8.35 -10.42
N TYR A 226 -5.07 -7.16 -10.98
CA TYR A 226 -4.02 -6.24 -10.57
C TYR A 226 -4.42 -5.44 -9.32
N SER A 227 -3.46 -5.24 -8.42
CA SER A 227 -3.61 -4.36 -7.25
C SER A 227 -3.78 -2.90 -7.65
N ASP A 228 -4.24 -2.08 -6.72
CA ASP A 228 -4.44 -0.64 -6.96
C ASP A 228 -3.11 0.05 -7.29
N GLU A 229 -2.00 -0.45 -6.76
CA GLU A 229 -0.65 0.03 -7.03
C GLU A 229 -0.27 -0.16 -8.51
N VAL A 230 -0.57 -1.32 -9.09
CA VAL A 230 -0.36 -1.59 -10.53
C VAL A 230 -1.31 -0.74 -11.37
N LYS A 231 -2.61 -0.67 -10.99
CA LYS A 231 -3.62 0.14 -11.68
C LYS A 231 -3.26 1.63 -11.72
N ASN A 232 -2.67 2.13 -10.64
CA ASN A 232 -2.22 3.51 -10.52
C ASN A 232 -0.81 3.74 -11.12
N LYS A 233 -0.22 2.74 -11.79
CA LYS A 233 1.11 2.82 -12.40
C LYS A 233 2.19 3.29 -11.41
N ASN A 234 2.21 2.74 -10.19
CA ASN A 234 3.16 3.12 -9.16
C ASN A 234 4.61 2.85 -9.61
N GLU A 235 5.41 3.92 -9.78
CA GLU A 235 6.78 3.83 -10.32
C GLU A 235 7.70 2.92 -9.49
N ASP A 236 7.60 2.96 -8.16
CA ASP A 236 8.44 2.14 -7.29
C ASP A 236 8.11 0.65 -7.41
N LEU A 237 6.82 0.29 -7.55
CA LEU A 237 6.42 -1.09 -7.80
C LEU A 237 6.95 -1.58 -9.14
N ILE A 238 6.82 -0.75 -10.18
CA ILE A 238 7.25 -1.10 -11.54
C ILE A 238 8.76 -1.27 -11.61
N SER A 239 9.53 -0.45 -10.91
CA SER A 239 10.98 -0.58 -10.82
C SER A 239 11.38 -1.90 -10.15
N VAL A 240 10.77 -2.24 -9.01
CA VAL A 240 11.02 -3.53 -8.34
C VAL A 240 10.59 -4.72 -9.22
N PHE A 241 9.46 -4.62 -9.92
CA PHE A 241 9.01 -5.66 -10.86
C PHE A 241 9.98 -5.82 -12.04
N ALA A 242 10.51 -4.71 -12.57
CA ALA A 242 11.46 -4.73 -13.66
C ALA A 242 12.74 -5.50 -13.32
N GLU A 243 13.20 -5.39 -12.08
CA GLU A 243 14.33 -6.18 -11.55
C GLU A 243 13.93 -7.66 -11.36
N LEU A 244 12.84 -7.92 -10.62
CA LEU A 244 12.45 -9.27 -10.23
C LEU A 244 12.14 -10.20 -11.39
N ARG A 245 11.41 -9.72 -12.41
CA ARG A 245 11.00 -10.54 -13.57
C ARG A 245 12.17 -11.19 -14.33
N THR A 246 13.39 -10.66 -14.16
CA THR A 246 14.59 -11.18 -14.82
C THR A 246 15.27 -12.31 -14.04
N GLY A 247 15.13 -12.31 -12.70
CA GLY A 247 15.71 -13.30 -11.80
C GLY A 247 14.74 -14.41 -11.38
N GLU A 248 13.44 -14.13 -11.39
CA GLU A 248 12.39 -15.07 -10.98
C GLU A 248 11.81 -15.86 -12.16
N SER A 249 11.19 -17.01 -11.86
CA SER A 249 10.39 -17.75 -12.84
C SER A 249 9.10 -16.99 -13.12
N MET A 250 8.77 -16.83 -14.40
CA MET A 250 7.55 -16.16 -14.87
C MET A 250 6.98 -16.90 -16.10
N LYS A 251 6.74 -18.20 -15.93
CA LYS A 251 6.29 -19.12 -16.99
C LYS A 251 4.78 -19.25 -17.08
N THR A 252 4.08 -18.92 -16.00
CA THR A 252 2.61 -19.01 -15.91
C THR A 252 2.02 -17.68 -15.44
N PRO A 253 0.73 -17.40 -15.71
CA PRO A 253 0.05 -16.23 -15.16
C PRO A 253 0.06 -16.19 -13.62
N GLN A 254 0.02 -17.35 -12.96
CA GLN A 254 0.13 -17.47 -11.50
C GLN A 254 1.51 -17.08 -10.98
N GLU A 255 2.57 -17.43 -11.73
CA GLU A 255 3.93 -16.98 -11.42
C GLU A 255 4.05 -15.47 -11.62
N LEU A 256 3.51 -14.89 -12.70
CA LEU A 256 3.45 -13.43 -12.87
C LEU A 256 2.75 -12.75 -11.70
N ALA A 257 1.61 -13.27 -11.25
CA ALA A 257 0.89 -12.74 -10.10
C ALA A 257 1.74 -12.82 -8.81
N SER A 258 2.48 -13.93 -8.63
CA SER A 258 3.42 -14.07 -7.51
C SER A 258 4.56 -13.06 -7.58
N VAL A 259 5.13 -12.81 -8.77
CA VAL A 259 6.19 -11.81 -8.97
C VAL A 259 5.66 -10.41 -8.70
N LEU A 260 4.48 -10.04 -9.22
CA LEU A 260 3.84 -8.74 -8.93
C LEU A 260 3.56 -8.55 -7.44
N LYS A 261 3.03 -9.58 -6.77
CA LYS A 261 2.78 -9.55 -5.33
C LYS A 261 4.08 -9.44 -4.53
N ALA A 262 5.15 -10.12 -4.94
CA ALA A 262 6.47 -9.97 -4.36
C ALA A 262 7.01 -8.56 -4.54
N SER A 263 6.88 -7.97 -5.74
CA SER A 263 7.28 -6.58 -6.01
C SER A 263 6.55 -5.59 -5.11
N GLU A 264 5.24 -5.76 -4.93
CA GLU A 264 4.44 -4.94 -4.04
C GLU A 264 4.86 -5.09 -2.58
N GLY A 265 5.05 -6.32 -2.12
CA GLY A 265 5.53 -6.63 -0.77
C GLY A 265 6.90 -6.00 -0.50
N ILE A 266 7.85 -6.11 -1.43
CA ILE A 266 9.18 -5.50 -1.32
C ILE A 266 9.10 -3.98 -1.31
N MET A 267 8.32 -3.39 -2.21
CA MET A 267 8.10 -1.93 -2.25
C MET A 267 7.53 -1.43 -0.92
N LYS A 268 6.47 -2.08 -0.42
CA LYS A 268 5.85 -1.74 0.87
C LYS A 268 6.82 -1.96 2.01
N LEU A 269 7.54 -3.08 2.02
CA LEU A 269 8.53 -3.37 3.05
C LEU A 269 9.61 -2.30 3.06
N ASN A 270 10.21 -1.95 1.91
CA ASN A 270 11.26 -0.93 1.82
C ASN A 270 10.82 0.46 2.33
N LYS A 271 9.52 0.79 2.22
CA LYS A 271 8.94 2.05 2.68
C LYS A 271 8.32 2.01 4.07
N SER A 272 8.19 0.83 4.66
CA SER A 272 7.46 0.67 5.93
C SER A 272 8.20 1.21 7.13
N ASP A 273 7.49 1.65 8.16
CA ASP A 273 8.07 1.94 9.46
C ASP A 273 8.20 0.66 10.31
N ARG A 274 8.63 0.82 11.57
CA ARG A 274 8.81 -0.30 12.51
C ARG A 274 7.50 -0.99 12.85
N ASP A 275 6.40 -0.25 12.85
CA ASP A 275 5.08 -0.75 13.21
C ASP A 275 4.52 -1.62 12.06
N GLY A 276 4.86 -1.31 10.80
CA GLY A 276 4.40 -2.05 9.61
C GLY A 276 5.32 -3.17 9.13
N ALA A 277 6.63 -3.15 9.41
CA ALA A 277 7.60 -4.04 8.77
C ALA A 277 7.29 -5.54 8.99
N VAL A 278 7.07 -5.98 10.23
CA VAL A 278 6.73 -7.38 10.53
C VAL A 278 5.32 -7.73 10.03
N GLY A 279 4.40 -6.77 10.05
CA GLY A 279 3.05 -6.92 9.47
C GLY A 279 3.11 -7.26 7.98
N ILE A 280 3.93 -6.53 7.21
CA ILE A 280 4.14 -6.78 5.78
C ILE A 280 4.80 -8.13 5.53
N ILE A 281 5.79 -8.51 6.34
CA ILE A 281 6.39 -9.85 6.25
C ILE A 281 5.33 -10.93 6.42
N LYS A 282 4.43 -10.79 7.40
CA LYS A 282 3.33 -11.74 7.65
C LYS A 282 2.30 -11.74 6.51
N GLU A 283 1.91 -10.56 6.02
CA GLU A 283 0.91 -10.39 4.95
C GLU A 283 1.37 -10.96 3.60
N TYR A 284 2.64 -10.77 3.25
CA TYR A 284 3.24 -11.21 1.98
C TYR A 284 4.07 -12.51 2.13
N ASN A 285 3.86 -13.27 3.21
CA ASN A 285 4.69 -14.45 3.48
C ASN A 285 4.53 -15.59 2.46
N ASP A 286 3.41 -15.65 1.74
CA ASP A 286 3.21 -16.63 0.68
C ASP A 286 4.20 -16.46 -0.49
N VAL A 287 4.71 -15.23 -0.68
CA VAL A 287 5.75 -14.93 -1.68
C VAL A 287 7.15 -14.77 -1.06
N PHE A 288 7.28 -14.35 0.20
CA PHE A 288 8.58 -14.33 0.90
C PHE A 288 9.03 -15.70 1.39
N ASN A 289 8.08 -16.63 1.59
CA ASN A 289 8.32 -18.02 1.96
C ASN A 289 9.19 -18.17 3.23
N ILE A 290 8.88 -17.38 4.27
CA ILE A 290 9.53 -17.44 5.59
C ILE A 290 8.74 -18.39 6.48
N ASP A 291 9.43 -19.21 7.26
CA ASP A 291 8.80 -20.05 8.28
C ASP A 291 8.45 -19.21 9.52
N LEU A 292 7.32 -18.49 9.47
CA LEU A 292 6.92 -17.54 10.52
C LEU A 292 6.88 -18.20 11.91
N ALA A 293 6.35 -19.43 11.99
CA ALA A 293 6.17 -20.14 13.26
C ALA A 293 7.49 -20.58 13.89
N SER A 294 8.48 -20.96 13.07
CA SER A 294 9.77 -21.38 13.58
C SER A 294 10.76 -20.23 13.78
N THR A 295 10.56 -19.12 13.06
CA THR A 295 11.47 -17.97 12.96
C THR A 295 10.94 -16.73 13.69
N ILE A 296 9.79 -16.18 13.27
CA ILE A 296 9.28 -14.88 13.76
C ILE A 296 8.58 -14.99 15.12
N ASP A 297 7.73 -16.00 15.31
CA ASP A 297 6.88 -16.14 16.51
C ASP A 297 7.66 -16.42 17.82
N LYS A 298 8.98 -16.55 17.75
CA LYS A 298 9.87 -16.88 18.87
C LYS A 298 10.78 -15.73 19.29
N VAL A 299 10.77 -14.61 18.57
CA VAL A 299 11.65 -13.48 18.81
C VAL A 299 10.85 -12.21 19.10
N ASP A 300 11.51 -11.24 19.73
CA ASP A 300 10.93 -9.93 19.98
C ASP A 300 10.66 -9.22 18.64
N GLU A 301 9.38 -9.00 18.31
CA GLU A 301 8.97 -8.44 17.01
C GLU A 301 9.55 -7.04 16.79
N TYR A 302 9.73 -6.26 17.86
CA TYR A 302 10.32 -4.93 17.77
C TYR A 302 11.82 -4.98 17.39
N GLN A 303 12.60 -5.86 18.01
CA GLN A 303 14.01 -6.05 17.62
C GLN A 303 14.13 -6.61 16.19
N LEU A 304 13.22 -7.51 15.80
CA LEU A 304 13.18 -8.04 14.45
C LEU A 304 12.85 -6.93 13.44
N ALA A 305 11.79 -6.14 13.68
CA ALA A 305 11.42 -5.00 12.85
C ALA A 305 12.58 -4.00 12.68
N LYS A 306 13.29 -3.71 13.77
CA LYS A 306 14.47 -2.83 13.75
C LYS A 306 15.58 -3.38 12.84
N GLY A 307 15.87 -4.68 12.93
CA GLY A 307 16.86 -5.33 12.09
C GLY A 307 16.46 -5.33 10.61
N ILE A 308 15.18 -5.63 10.32
CA ILE A 308 14.63 -5.62 8.96
C ILE A 308 14.75 -4.22 8.33
N ILE A 309 14.45 -3.16 9.08
CA ILE A 309 14.58 -1.78 8.58
C ILE A 309 16.04 -1.41 8.34
N ALA A 310 16.94 -1.80 9.24
CA ALA A 310 18.35 -1.46 9.13
C ALA A 310 19.05 -2.13 7.94
N ALA A 311 18.51 -3.26 7.44
CA ALA A 311 19.08 -4.03 6.35
C ALA A 311 18.58 -3.62 4.95
N ARG A 312 17.69 -2.64 4.86
CA ARG A 312 17.17 -2.12 3.58
C ARG A 312 18.24 -1.41 2.74
N PRO A 313 18.00 -1.26 1.43
CA PRO A 313 16.84 -1.75 0.66
C PRO A 313 16.94 -3.24 0.31
N TYR A 314 15.78 -3.88 0.15
CA TYR A 314 15.67 -5.23 -0.40
C TYR A 314 15.33 -5.18 -1.88
N SER A 315 15.91 -6.08 -2.66
CA SER A 315 15.59 -6.25 -4.08
C SER A 315 14.90 -7.59 -4.35
N THR A 316 15.07 -8.61 -3.50
CA THR A 316 14.47 -9.94 -3.73
C THR A 316 13.79 -10.57 -2.50
N PRO A 317 12.79 -11.46 -2.69
CA PRO A 317 12.20 -12.25 -1.60
C PRO A 317 13.24 -13.10 -0.86
N ALA A 318 14.25 -13.60 -1.58
CA ALA A 318 15.32 -14.41 -1.02
C ALA A 318 16.18 -13.62 -0.02
N GLU A 319 16.55 -12.38 -0.35
CA GLU A 319 17.29 -11.48 0.55
C GLU A 319 16.49 -11.19 1.82
N ILE A 320 15.19 -10.93 1.69
CA ILE A 320 14.30 -10.71 2.83
C ILE A 320 14.29 -11.96 3.71
N LYS A 321 14.08 -13.14 3.11
CA LYS A 321 14.04 -14.40 3.83
C LYS A 321 15.33 -14.69 4.59
N GLU A 322 16.47 -14.53 3.93
CA GLU A 322 17.79 -14.73 4.53
C GLU A 322 17.98 -13.76 5.71
N THR A 323 17.75 -12.47 5.48
CA THR A 323 17.89 -11.44 6.50
C THR A 323 16.99 -11.70 7.71
N VAL A 324 15.70 -11.99 7.50
CA VAL A 324 14.76 -12.28 8.59
C VAL A 324 15.18 -13.52 9.36
N THR A 325 15.65 -14.56 8.68
CA THR A 325 16.12 -15.79 9.32
C THR A 325 17.36 -15.54 10.18
N GLU A 326 18.35 -14.83 9.65
CA GLU A 326 19.58 -14.49 10.39
C GLU A 326 19.30 -13.62 11.61
N LEU A 327 18.45 -12.61 11.47
CA LEU A 327 18.04 -11.75 12.59
C LEU A 327 17.34 -12.56 13.68
N CYS A 328 16.45 -13.48 13.31
CA CYS A 328 15.77 -14.33 14.30
C CYS A 328 16.74 -15.29 15.00
N ASP A 329 17.69 -15.86 14.26
CA ASP A 329 18.73 -16.72 14.83
C ASP A 329 19.62 -15.94 15.81
N GLU A 330 19.94 -14.67 15.52
CA GLU A 330 20.70 -13.81 16.44
C GLU A 330 19.91 -13.43 17.68
N LEU A 331 18.63 -13.05 17.53
CA LEU A 331 17.76 -12.68 18.63
C LEU A 331 17.39 -13.86 19.53
N SER A 332 17.44 -15.08 19.01
CA SER A 332 17.21 -16.31 19.76
C SER A 332 18.41 -16.75 20.61
N LYS A 333 19.61 -16.15 20.43
CA LYS A 333 20.79 -16.50 21.23
C LYS A 333 20.62 -15.99 22.67
N PRO A 334 20.91 -16.81 23.70
CA PRO A 334 20.87 -16.35 25.08
C PRO A 334 21.89 -15.21 25.29
N LYS A 335 21.44 -14.09 25.88
CA LYS A 335 22.33 -12.98 26.26
C LYS A 335 23.40 -13.51 27.22
N GLU A 336 24.65 -13.61 26.76
CA GLU A 336 25.78 -13.87 27.66
C GLU A 336 25.92 -12.70 28.65
N GLU A 337 25.85 -13.00 29.96
CA GLU A 337 26.23 -12.08 31.02
C GLU A 337 27.70 -11.70 30.86
N ASN A 338 27.96 -10.50 30.33
CA ASN A 338 29.32 -9.99 30.29
C ASN A 338 29.69 -9.35 31.65
N THR A 339 30.29 -10.16 32.52
CA THR A 339 30.98 -9.72 33.73
C THR A 339 32.35 -9.09 33.42
N THR A 340 32.47 -7.80 33.70
CA THR A 340 33.67 -7.08 34.20
C THR A 340 34.85 -6.72 33.27
N THR A 341 35.35 -5.50 33.53
CA THR A 341 36.68 -4.87 33.27
C THR A 341 36.82 -4.09 31.95
N GLY A 342 37.21 -2.81 31.89
CA GLY A 342 37.57 -1.81 32.91
C GLY A 342 38.66 -0.85 32.38
N SER A 343 38.42 0.47 32.41
CA SER A 343 39.36 1.61 32.61
C SER A 343 38.82 2.87 31.93
N GLY A 344 38.78 4.07 32.51
CA GLY A 344 39.32 4.55 33.79
C GLY A 344 38.62 5.86 34.22
N VAL A 345 38.43 6.07 35.53
CA VAL A 345 39.24 6.93 36.41
C VAL A 345 38.85 8.41 36.39
N SER A 346 38.10 8.81 37.42
CA SER A 346 38.42 9.87 38.42
C SER A 346 37.08 10.35 39.00
N GLY A 347 36.80 10.37 40.29
CA GLY A 347 37.65 10.31 41.47
C GLY A 347 37.23 11.47 42.38
N GLY A 348 36.55 11.18 43.49
CA GLY A 348 36.51 12.09 44.64
C GLY A 348 35.20 12.19 45.43
N GLY A 349 35.18 11.59 46.62
CA GLY A 349 34.46 12.09 47.81
C GLY A 349 33.06 11.49 48.08
N SER A 350 32.87 10.39 48.82
CA SER A 350 32.90 10.27 50.31
C SER A 350 32.06 11.36 51.02
N LEU A 351 31.16 11.10 51.99
CA LEU A 351 30.88 9.98 52.90
C LEU A 351 29.51 10.22 53.59
N HIS A 352 28.88 9.12 54.01
CA HIS A 352 28.11 8.90 55.25
C HIS A 352 26.80 9.65 55.54
N GLY A 353 25.81 8.85 55.95
CA GLY A 353 24.82 9.28 56.94
C GLY A 353 23.55 8.43 56.94
N GLY A 354 23.57 7.27 57.59
CA GLY A 354 22.37 6.47 57.84
C GLY A 354 21.45 7.04 58.92
N GLY A 355 20.24 6.49 58.99
CA GLY A 355 19.26 6.71 60.06
C GLY A 355 17.84 6.82 59.48
N SER A 356 17.03 5.77 59.52
CA SER A 356 16.23 5.28 60.65
C SER A 356 14.78 5.79 60.62
N MET A 357 13.91 4.83 60.90
CA MET A 357 12.45 4.84 60.94
C MET A 357 11.81 5.98 61.76
N GLY A 358 10.60 6.37 61.36
CA GLY A 358 9.64 7.11 62.19
C GLY A 358 8.26 7.17 61.53
N GLY A 359 7.33 6.33 61.98
CA GLY A 359 5.94 6.31 61.52
C GLY A 359 5.10 7.46 62.07
N GLY A 360 4.00 7.76 61.36
CA GLY A 360 2.97 8.69 61.78
C GLY A 360 1.73 8.58 60.88
N THR A 361 0.75 7.84 61.36
CA THR A 361 -0.61 7.73 60.80
C THR A 361 -1.41 9.02 61.05
N THR A 362 -2.08 9.55 60.02
CA THR A 362 -3.41 10.19 60.14
C THR A 362 -4.12 10.14 58.79
N GLY A 363 -5.31 9.52 58.76
CA GLY A 363 -6.12 9.34 57.56
C GLY A 363 -6.91 10.57 57.13
N GLY A 364 -7.64 10.42 56.03
CA GLY A 364 -8.72 11.33 55.64
C GLY A 364 -9.00 11.36 54.15
N GLY A 365 -10.05 10.63 53.75
CA GLY A 365 -11.03 11.10 52.76
C GLY A 365 -10.58 11.24 51.31
N THR A 366 -10.92 10.23 50.52
CA THR A 366 -11.20 10.33 49.09
C THR A 366 -12.21 11.45 48.79
N SER A 367 -11.93 12.26 47.77
CA SER A 367 -12.93 13.11 47.11
C SER A 367 -12.49 13.35 45.67
N THR A 368 -12.99 12.50 44.77
CA THR A 368 -13.11 12.78 43.34
C THR A 368 -14.28 13.73 43.11
N PRO A 369 -14.14 14.83 42.35
CA PRO A 369 -15.30 15.51 41.78
C PRO A 369 -15.48 15.11 40.31
N SER A 370 -16.60 14.44 40.05
CA SER A 370 -17.23 14.34 38.75
C SER A 370 -18.01 15.64 38.49
N VAL A 371 -17.97 16.18 37.26
CA VAL A 371 -18.92 17.22 36.82
C VAL A 371 -19.57 16.77 35.52
N SER A 372 -20.88 16.56 35.61
CA SER A 372 -21.79 16.35 34.49
C SER A 372 -22.19 17.69 33.86
N VAL A 373 -22.22 17.73 32.54
CA VAL A 373 -22.79 18.81 31.74
C VAL A 373 -24.32 18.78 31.85
N ARG A 374 -24.96 19.96 31.85
CA ARG A 374 -26.38 20.11 31.45
C ARG A 374 -26.50 21.04 30.25
N PRO A 375 -27.54 20.85 29.41
CA PRO A 375 -27.66 21.46 28.10
C PRO A 375 -28.72 22.57 28.09
N ASP A 376 -28.31 23.84 28.08
CA ASP A 376 -29.01 24.87 27.31
C ASP A 376 -28.04 26.02 26.98
N GLY A 377 -28.09 26.49 25.74
CA GLY A 377 -27.18 27.49 25.21
C GLY A 377 -27.68 28.91 25.47
N THR A 378 -27.20 29.55 26.54
CA THR A 378 -27.36 31.00 26.71
C THR A 378 -26.04 31.72 26.94
N VAL A 379 -25.75 32.63 26.02
CA VAL A 379 -24.74 33.69 26.09
C VAL A 379 -25.27 34.81 27.00
N ILE A 380 -24.41 35.42 27.82
CA ILE A 380 -24.69 36.74 28.40
C ILE A 380 -23.43 37.61 28.31
N GLU A 381 -23.53 38.69 27.53
CA GLU A 381 -22.57 39.81 27.50
C GLU A 381 -22.89 40.86 28.57
N SER A 382 -21.80 41.39 29.15
CA SER A 382 -21.49 42.78 29.57
C SER A 382 -22.37 43.54 30.57
N THR A 383 -21.74 44.12 31.60
CA THR A 383 -21.59 45.60 31.74
C THR A 383 -20.57 45.96 32.82
N THR A 384 -19.64 46.85 32.48
CA THR A 384 -18.67 47.54 33.34
C THR A 384 -19.31 48.60 34.24
N ASP A 385 -18.77 48.83 35.45
CA ASP A 385 -18.45 50.19 35.93
C ASP A 385 -17.75 50.21 37.30
N GLY A 386 -16.60 50.91 37.38
CA GLY A 386 -16.24 51.68 38.59
C GLY A 386 -15.24 51.11 39.60
N VAL A 387 -14.14 50.48 39.18
CA VAL A 387 -12.99 50.23 40.07
C VAL A 387 -11.72 50.88 39.53
N ASP A 388 -11.03 51.62 40.40
CA ASP A 388 -9.80 52.37 40.12
C ASP A 388 -8.81 51.56 39.28
N SER A 389 -8.52 52.00 38.05
CA SER A 389 -7.58 51.34 37.14
C SER A 389 -6.15 51.25 37.70
N ALA A 390 -5.81 52.04 38.72
CA ALA A 390 -4.53 51.92 39.43
C ALA A 390 -4.53 50.78 40.48
N LEU A 391 -5.69 50.46 41.07
CA LEU A 391 -5.84 49.32 41.99
C LEU A 391 -5.97 48.01 41.19
N LEU A 392 -6.64 48.05 40.03
CA LEU A 392 -6.65 46.92 39.09
C LEU A 392 -5.27 46.64 38.50
N ALA A 393 -4.51 47.66 38.08
CA ALA A 393 -3.15 47.48 37.57
C ALA A 393 -2.13 47.03 38.63
N SER A 394 -2.38 47.29 39.93
CA SER A 394 -1.51 46.80 41.02
C SER A 394 -1.94 45.43 41.57
N LEU A 395 -3.11 44.91 41.18
CA LEU A 395 -3.53 43.53 41.44
C LEU A 395 -3.09 42.57 40.31
N ASP A 396 -2.68 43.13 39.16
CA ASP A 396 -2.33 42.40 37.93
C ASP A 396 -0.84 42.02 37.80
N SER A 397 -0.02 42.30 38.82
CA SER A 397 1.43 42.02 38.79
C SER A 397 1.87 40.88 39.69
N LYS A 398 0.92 40.14 40.31
CA LYS A 398 1.29 38.90 40.98
C LYS A 398 1.53 37.85 39.88
N PRO A 399 2.76 37.33 39.72
CA PRO A 399 3.02 36.31 38.73
C PRO A 399 2.12 35.11 39.01
N LEU A 400 1.53 34.54 37.94
CA LEU A 400 0.60 33.41 38.02
C LEU A 400 1.17 32.25 38.85
N PHE A 401 2.49 32.11 38.83
CA PHE A 401 3.26 31.21 39.67
C PHE A 401 4.43 31.96 40.31
N SER A 402 4.73 31.66 41.58
CA SER A 402 5.77 32.37 42.34
C SER A 402 7.20 32.09 41.87
N ASP A 403 7.42 30.99 41.15
CA ASP A 403 8.71 30.50 40.66
C ASP A 403 8.89 30.70 39.15
N ILE A 404 8.04 31.50 38.50
CA ILE A 404 8.12 31.75 37.06
C ILE A 404 9.45 32.41 36.65
N THR A 405 10.10 33.14 37.57
CA THR A 405 11.40 33.77 37.37
C THR A 405 12.54 32.78 37.24
N ASP A 406 12.37 31.54 37.72
CA ASP A 406 13.39 30.47 37.62
C ASP A 406 13.57 29.98 36.17
N ALA A 407 12.64 30.36 35.28
CA ALA A 407 12.75 30.22 33.83
C ALA A 407 12.11 31.44 33.14
N ALA A 408 12.63 32.64 33.42
CA ALA A 408 12.07 33.90 32.91
C ALA A 408 11.90 33.93 31.37
N TRP A 409 12.76 33.25 30.62
CA TRP A 409 12.66 33.10 29.16
C TRP A 409 11.40 32.36 28.71
N ALA A 410 10.82 31.52 29.57
CA ALA A 410 9.64 30.72 29.30
C ALA A 410 8.36 31.33 29.87
N ALA A 411 8.44 32.48 30.54
CA ALA A 411 7.33 33.03 31.32
C ALA A 411 6.06 33.25 30.50
N GLU A 412 6.18 33.75 29.28
CA GLU A 412 5.04 33.98 28.38
C GLU A 412 4.39 32.67 27.91
N TYR A 413 5.18 31.65 27.58
CA TYR A 413 4.68 30.34 27.19
C TYR A 413 4.01 29.61 28.36
N ILE A 414 4.60 29.71 29.56
CA ILE A 414 4.04 29.15 30.80
C ILE A 414 2.69 29.81 31.11
N LYS A 415 2.60 31.14 30.97
CA LYS A 415 1.36 31.89 31.15
C LYS A 415 0.30 31.44 30.16
N TYR A 416 0.63 31.37 28.87
CA TYR A 416 -0.28 30.90 27.83
C TYR A 416 -0.80 29.48 28.11
N ALA A 417 0.10 28.54 28.43
CA ALA A 417 -0.26 27.15 28.68
C ALA A 417 -1.18 27.01 29.91
N ALA A 418 -1.00 27.86 30.92
CA ALA A 418 -1.84 27.87 32.11
C ALA A 418 -3.20 28.54 31.88
N GLU A 419 -3.26 29.67 31.18
CA GLU A 419 -4.50 30.39 30.88
C GLU A 419 -5.42 29.59 29.95
N ASN A 420 -4.85 28.80 29.03
CA ASN A 420 -5.60 27.91 28.14
C ASN A 420 -5.91 26.53 28.77
N GLY A 421 -5.56 26.32 30.04
CA GLY A 421 -5.83 25.06 30.74
C GLY A 421 -5.04 23.85 30.24
N ILE A 422 -3.98 24.07 29.45
CA ILE A 422 -3.12 23.03 28.86
C ILE A 422 -2.18 22.46 29.93
N MET A 423 -1.57 23.33 30.73
CA MET A 423 -0.66 22.95 31.82
C MET A 423 -1.06 23.64 33.12
N THR A 424 -1.06 22.89 34.23
CA THR A 424 -1.36 23.43 35.56
C THR A 424 -0.11 23.41 36.46
N GLY A 425 -0.03 24.33 37.42
CA GLY A 425 1.01 24.32 38.45
C GLY A 425 0.82 23.20 39.50
N GLY A 426 1.72 23.14 40.47
CA GLY A 426 1.76 22.11 41.52
C GLY A 426 0.68 22.23 42.62
N GLY A 427 -0.23 23.21 42.52
CA GLY A 427 -1.28 23.48 43.50
C GLY A 427 -0.83 24.26 44.75
N ASP A 428 0.48 24.45 44.93
CA ASP A 428 1.13 25.23 45.99
C ASP A 428 1.47 26.67 45.56
N GLY A 429 1.01 27.08 44.38
CA GLY A 429 1.35 28.37 43.77
C GLY A 429 2.63 28.36 42.93
N THR A 430 3.26 27.19 42.72
CA THR A 430 4.45 27.02 41.87
C THR A 430 4.14 26.31 40.54
N PHE A 431 4.92 26.59 39.49
CA PHE A 431 4.86 25.89 38.20
C PHE A 431 5.88 24.78 38.07
N ARG A 432 7.02 24.90 38.76
CA ARG A 432 8.20 24.02 38.72
C ARG A 432 8.83 23.93 37.32
N PRO A 433 9.27 25.06 36.74
CA PRO A 433 9.68 25.13 35.32
C PRO A 433 10.88 24.25 34.95
N ASN A 434 11.72 23.90 35.94
CA ASN A 434 12.93 23.10 35.76
C ASN A 434 12.73 21.60 36.08
N ASN A 435 11.50 21.17 36.39
CA ASN A 435 11.20 19.75 36.54
C ASN A 435 11.03 19.10 35.16
N ALA A 436 11.49 17.85 35.03
CA ALA A 436 11.20 17.04 33.86
C ALA A 436 9.70 16.69 33.80
N VAL A 437 9.17 16.59 32.58
CA VAL A 437 7.81 16.12 32.31
C VAL A 437 7.82 14.62 32.10
N THR A 438 6.91 13.90 32.74
CA THR A 438 6.76 12.46 32.54
C THR A 438 6.04 12.16 31.22
N ARG A 439 6.22 10.95 30.68
CA ARG A 439 5.56 10.51 29.44
C ARG A 439 4.03 10.62 29.51
N ALA A 440 3.44 10.25 30.64
CA ALA A 440 1.99 10.36 30.85
C ALA A 440 1.52 11.82 30.90
N GLU A 441 2.28 12.70 31.55
CA GLU A 441 1.97 14.14 31.59
C GLU A 441 2.07 14.75 30.19
N PHE A 442 3.10 14.40 29.43
CA PHE A 442 3.29 14.92 28.08
C PHE A 442 2.19 14.48 27.13
N LEU A 443 1.78 13.21 27.17
CA LEU A 443 0.65 12.71 26.39
C LEU A 443 -0.67 13.45 26.73
N LYS A 444 -0.95 13.62 28.02
CA LYS A 444 -2.11 14.40 28.47
C LYS A 444 -2.06 15.83 27.91
N ILE A 445 -0.90 16.47 27.95
CA ILE A 445 -0.72 17.84 27.45
C ILE A 445 -1.07 17.92 25.96
N LEU A 446 -0.62 16.97 25.13
CA LEU A 446 -0.94 16.91 23.71
C LEU A 446 -2.43 16.70 23.43
N ILE A 447 -3.05 15.76 24.15
CA ILE A 447 -4.49 15.48 24.00
C ILE A 447 -5.32 16.71 24.35
N VAL A 448 -4.96 17.40 25.45
CA VAL A 448 -5.67 18.61 25.89
C VAL A 448 -5.42 19.78 24.94
N SER A 449 -4.18 20.00 24.48
CA SER A 449 -3.83 21.13 23.62
C SER A 449 -4.52 21.05 22.25
N LEU A 450 -4.59 19.86 21.67
CA LEU A 450 -5.22 19.62 20.36
C LEU A 450 -6.71 19.22 20.47
N LYS A 451 -7.28 19.21 21.68
CA LYS A 451 -8.67 18.83 21.96
C LYS A 451 -9.04 17.46 21.36
N LEU A 452 -8.09 16.53 21.39
CA LEU A 452 -8.26 15.20 20.83
C LEU A 452 -9.23 14.37 21.69
N SER A 453 -10.08 13.61 21.02
CA SER A 453 -11.00 12.67 21.65
C SER A 453 -11.05 11.38 20.84
N GLY A 454 -10.95 10.24 21.50
CA GLY A 454 -11.01 8.91 20.88
C GLY A 454 -11.90 7.98 21.69
N SER A 455 -12.44 6.94 21.05
CA SER A 455 -13.22 5.92 21.77
C SER A 455 -12.27 5.09 22.64
N ALA A 456 -12.57 4.99 23.93
CA ALA A 456 -11.80 4.23 24.92
C ALA A 456 -12.01 2.71 24.78
N GLU A 457 -12.11 2.18 23.56
CA GLU A 457 -12.41 0.76 23.33
C GLU A 457 -11.20 -0.16 23.59
N GLN A 458 -9.98 0.40 23.66
CA GLN A 458 -8.79 -0.32 24.08
C GLN A 458 -8.52 -0.10 25.57
N THR A 459 -9.10 -0.94 26.43
CA THR A 459 -8.79 -0.96 27.87
C THR A 459 -7.65 -1.94 28.15
N GLY A 460 -6.61 -1.49 28.86
CA GLY A 460 -5.55 -2.37 29.37
C GLY A 460 -4.40 -2.66 28.38
N ALA A 461 -4.04 -1.69 27.53
CA ALA A 461 -2.96 -1.85 26.55
C ALA A 461 -1.56 -2.11 27.18
N PHE A 462 -1.32 -1.66 28.41
CA PHE A 462 -0.02 -1.80 29.08
C PHE A 462 -0.18 -2.25 30.54
N ALA A 463 0.71 -3.14 30.98
CA ALA A 463 0.72 -3.72 32.32
C ALA A 463 1.05 -2.69 33.42
N ASP A 464 1.81 -1.65 33.06
CA ASP A 464 2.17 -0.54 33.95
C ASP A 464 1.16 0.63 33.90
N VAL A 465 -0.02 0.39 33.34
CA VAL A 465 -1.17 1.31 33.36
C VAL A 465 -2.35 0.66 34.09
N PRO A 466 -2.36 0.66 35.43
CA PRO A 466 -3.45 0.09 36.21
C PRO A 466 -4.77 0.84 36.00
N GLU A 467 -5.87 0.09 35.98
CA GLU A 467 -7.24 0.63 35.96
C GLU A 467 -7.45 1.65 37.09
N GLY A 468 -8.07 2.78 36.77
CA GLY A 468 -8.32 3.90 37.69
C GLY A 468 -7.13 4.86 37.86
N SER A 469 -6.00 4.63 37.19
CA SER A 469 -4.89 5.60 37.17
C SER A 469 -5.30 6.89 36.46
N TRP A 470 -4.88 8.05 36.96
CA TRP A 470 -5.29 9.35 36.38
C TRP A 470 -4.91 9.51 34.90
N PHE A 471 -3.89 8.79 34.45
CA PHE A 471 -3.40 8.79 33.06
C PHE A 471 -4.04 7.72 32.18
N GLU A 472 -4.79 6.77 32.73
CA GLU A 472 -5.36 5.63 31.98
C GLU A 472 -6.15 6.08 30.75
N GLY A 473 -7.12 6.99 30.94
CA GLY A 473 -7.95 7.50 29.84
C GLY A 473 -7.13 8.20 28.74
N TYR A 474 -6.06 8.91 29.12
CA TYR A 474 -5.17 9.56 28.17
C TYR A 474 -4.29 8.56 27.43
N VAL A 475 -3.80 7.53 28.11
CA VAL A 475 -3.03 6.45 27.46
C VAL A 475 -3.90 5.69 26.48
N ASN A 476 -5.11 5.29 26.88
CA ASN A 476 -6.04 4.57 25.99
C ASN A 476 -6.43 5.43 24.78
N THR A 477 -6.66 6.74 24.98
CA THR A 477 -6.90 7.69 23.88
C THR A 477 -5.69 7.79 22.96
N GLY A 478 -4.49 7.93 23.52
CA GLY A 478 -3.26 8.03 22.76
C GLY A 478 -2.95 6.77 21.94
N VAL A 479 -3.23 5.58 22.49
CA VAL A 479 -3.12 4.30 21.74
C VAL A 479 -4.17 4.25 20.64
N GLY A 480 -5.43 4.54 20.94
CA GLY A 480 -6.53 4.48 19.98
C GLY A 480 -6.38 5.47 18.81
N LEU A 481 -5.69 6.59 19.03
CA LEU A 481 -5.38 7.59 18.02
C LEU A 481 -3.99 7.40 17.37
N GLY A 482 -3.24 6.36 17.73
CA GLY A 482 -1.90 6.11 17.18
C GLY A 482 -0.82 7.12 17.62
N ILE A 483 -1.06 7.90 18.68
CA ILE A 483 -0.11 8.88 19.23
C ILE A 483 1.03 8.18 19.99
N VAL A 484 0.73 7.08 20.68
CA VAL A 484 1.69 6.31 21.47
C VAL A 484 1.53 4.80 21.29
N ASN A 485 2.66 4.09 21.24
CA ASN A 485 2.71 2.62 21.11
C ASN A 485 3.33 1.92 22.34
N GLY A 486 3.60 2.67 23.41
CA GLY A 486 4.38 2.19 24.56
C GLY A 486 5.89 2.44 24.43
N THR A 487 6.64 2.06 25.46
CA THR A 487 8.12 1.94 25.44
C THR A 487 8.56 0.49 25.26
N SER A 488 7.64 -0.45 25.47
CA SER A 488 7.70 -1.85 25.04
C SER A 488 6.27 -2.33 24.74
N GLU A 489 6.11 -3.58 24.29
CA GLU A 489 4.80 -4.20 24.08
C GLU A 489 3.90 -4.20 25.32
N THR A 490 4.49 -4.22 26.52
CA THR A 490 3.75 -4.36 27.78
C THR A 490 3.87 -3.14 28.68
N GLU A 491 4.70 -2.16 28.35
CA GLU A 491 4.94 -0.99 29.19
C GLU A 491 4.76 0.31 28.42
N PHE A 492 4.06 1.27 29.04
CA PHE A 492 3.97 2.65 28.59
C PHE A 492 5.06 3.54 29.21
N SER A 493 5.60 3.14 30.36
CA SER A 493 6.48 3.90 31.24
C SER A 493 5.89 5.27 31.65
N PRO A 494 4.70 5.33 32.27
CA PRO A 494 3.98 6.57 32.52
C PRO A 494 4.74 7.60 33.36
N ASN A 495 5.56 7.13 34.30
CA ASN A 495 6.31 7.96 35.25
C ASN A 495 7.74 8.27 34.78
N ALA A 496 8.19 7.71 33.66
CA ALA A 496 9.51 8.01 33.11
C ALA A 496 9.51 9.41 32.49
N PRO A 497 10.59 10.21 32.65
CA PRO A 497 10.75 11.46 31.93
C PRO A 497 10.66 11.25 30.42
N VAL A 498 9.92 12.09 29.71
CA VAL A 498 9.88 12.05 28.24
C VAL A 498 11.18 12.62 27.69
N THR A 499 11.83 11.89 26.78
CA THR A 499 13.01 12.41 26.08
C THR A 499 12.60 13.39 24.99
N ARG A 500 13.52 14.25 24.55
CA ARG A 500 13.25 15.23 23.48
C ARG A 500 12.90 14.56 22.16
N GLN A 501 13.54 13.44 21.83
CA GLN A 501 13.23 12.68 20.62
C GLN A 501 11.87 11.97 20.71
N ASP A 502 11.50 11.41 21.87
CA ASP A 502 10.17 10.82 22.07
C ASP A 502 9.07 11.88 22.01
N ALA A 503 9.33 13.05 22.59
CA ALA A 503 8.41 14.17 22.55
C ALA A 503 8.16 14.63 21.10
N ALA A 504 9.19 14.70 20.26
CA ALA A 504 9.06 15.04 18.84
C ALA A 504 8.12 14.06 18.11
N VAL A 505 8.34 12.75 18.29
CA VAL A 505 7.49 11.72 17.66
C VAL A 505 6.05 11.83 18.13
N MET A 506 5.84 11.98 19.44
CA MET A 506 4.50 12.14 20.00
C MET A 506 3.79 13.40 19.49
N ILE A 507 4.50 14.52 19.32
CA ILE A 507 3.94 15.75 18.75
C ILE A 507 3.50 15.52 17.31
N LEU A 508 4.38 14.98 16.46
CA LEU A 508 4.06 14.78 15.03
C LEU A 508 2.84 13.86 14.89
N ARG A 509 2.83 12.72 15.58
CA ARG A 509 1.70 11.78 15.58
C ARG A 509 0.41 12.42 16.10
N ALA A 510 0.48 13.25 17.14
CA ALA A 510 -0.70 13.94 17.67
C ALA A 510 -1.27 14.97 16.68
N VAL A 511 -0.40 15.68 15.96
CA VAL A 511 -0.81 16.60 14.88
C VAL A 511 -1.47 15.82 13.73
N SER A 512 -0.88 14.70 13.31
CA SER A 512 -1.47 13.82 12.29
C SER A 512 -2.82 13.25 12.73
N ALA A 513 -2.94 12.82 13.99
CA ALA A 513 -4.19 12.32 14.57
C ALA A 513 -5.29 13.41 14.68
N ALA A 514 -4.89 14.68 14.74
CA ALA A 514 -5.81 15.82 14.68
C ALA A 514 -6.23 16.17 13.24
N GLU A 515 -5.73 15.45 12.22
CA GLU A 515 -5.86 15.76 10.80
C GLU A 515 -5.33 17.16 10.43
N LEU A 516 -4.36 17.64 11.22
CA LEU A 516 -3.72 18.94 11.04
C LEU A 516 -2.40 18.76 10.27
N LYS A 517 -1.95 19.81 9.59
CA LYS A 517 -0.69 19.81 8.84
C LYS A 517 0.21 20.94 9.32
N LEU A 518 1.48 20.62 9.51
CA LEU A 518 2.51 21.63 9.75
C LEU A 518 3.01 22.13 8.39
N HIS A 519 3.05 23.44 8.22
CA HIS A 519 3.68 24.04 7.05
C HIS A 519 5.19 24.09 7.25
N THR A 520 5.94 23.63 6.25
CA THR A 520 7.41 23.66 6.26
C THR A 520 7.88 24.79 5.35
N ASP A 521 8.45 25.85 5.94
CA ASP A 521 8.83 27.07 5.19
C ASP A 521 10.27 27.01 4.60
N GLY A 522 10.85 25.80 4.54
CA GLY A 522 12.06 25.51 3.78
C GLY A 522 13.36 25.55 4.58
N GLY A 523 13.83 24.35 4.95
CA GLY A 523 15.18 24.07 5.48
C GLY A 523 15.19 23.72 6.97
N ALA A 524 15.26 22.43 7.30
CA ALA A 524 15.54 22.01 8.68
C ALA A 524 16.92 22.52 9.10
N PRO A 525 17.06 23.15 10.28
CA PRO A 525 18.40 23.37 10.84
C PRO A 525 19.12 22.03 11.01
N GLU A 526 20.34 21.91 10.49
CA GLU A 526 21.18 20.74 10.76
C GLU A 526 21.67 20.79 12.21
N PHE A 527 21.25 19.82 13.02
CA PHE A 527 21.72 19.70 14.39
C PHE A 527 23.12 19.07 14.43
N THR A 528 23.99 19.60 15.28
CA THR A 528 25.38 19.16 15.44
C THR A 528 25.50 17.74 15.98
N ASP A 529 24.46 17.27 16.69
CA ASP A 529 24.29 15.94 17.25
C ASP A 529 23.18 15.15 16.54
N SER A 530 22.92 15.47 15.26
CA SER A 530 21.95 14.74 14.42
C SER A 530 22.20 13.23 14.37
N ALA A 531 23.46 12.80 14.48
CA ALA A 531 23.83 11.39 14.55
C ALA A 531 23.40 10.68 15.86
N ASP A 532 23.10 11.43 16.92
CA ASP A 532 22.61 10.87 18.19
C ASP A 532 21.07 10.77 18.21
N ILE A 533 20.39 11.34 17.21
CA ILE A 533 18.93 11.24 17.06
C ILE A 533 18.61 9.83 16.57
N SER A 534 17.80 9.11 17.35
CA SER A 534 17.40 7.78 16.95
C SER A 534 16.54 7.82 15.68
N ASP A 535 16.73 6.85 14.77
CA ASP A 535 16.08 6.87 13.44
C ASP A 535 14.56 7.04 13.50
N TYR A 536 13.89 6.43 14.50
CA TYR A 536 12.43 6.54 14.67
C TYR A 536 11.94 7.97 14.95
N ALA A 537 12.83 8.85 15.41
CA ALA A 537 12.54 10.24 15.67
C ALA A 537 13.08 11.18 14.58
N SER A 538 13.87 10.68 13.62
CA SER A 538 14.55 11.51 12.62
C SER A 538 13.57 12.33 11.77
N GLU A 539 12.52 11.69 11.25
CA GLU A 539 11.44 12.34 10.49
C GLU A 539 10.71 13.38 11.34
N ALA A 540 10.26 12.98 12.54
CA ALA A 540 9.56 13.87 13.45
C ALA A 540 10.40 15.10 13.82
N VAL A 541 11.69 14.90 14.09
CA VAL A 541 12.61 16.01 14.38
C VAL A 541 12.81 16.88 13.15
N ALA A 542 12.98 16.31 11.96
CA ALA A 542 13.16 17.07 10.72
C ALA A 542 11.92 17.92 10.39
N GLU A 543 10.72 17.36 10.48
CA GLU A 543 9.47 18.04 10.16
C GLU A 543 9.13 19.12 11.20
N LEU A 544 9.27 18.81 12.49
CA LEU A 544 9.04 19.79 13.56
C LEU A 544 10.07 20.91 13.56
N SER A 545 11.29 20.63 13.10
CA SER A 545 12.32 21.67 12.95
C SER A 545 12.09 22.53 11.72
N SER A 546 11.66 21.93 10.61
CA SER A 546 11.32 22.64 9.36
C SER A 546 10.08 23.52 9.49
N SER A 547 9.19 23.20 10.43
CA SER A 547 8.01 24.00 10.78
C SER A 547 8.25 25.01 11.91
N GLY A 548 9.48 25.07 12.44
CA GLY A 548 9.84 25.99 13.52
C GLY A 548 9.26 25.64 14.90
N VAL A 549 8.58 24.48 15.02
CA VAL A 549 8.04 23.98 16.29
C VAL A 549 9.17 23.64 17.26
N ILE A 550 10.26 23.04 16.77
CA ILE A 550 11.47 22.76 17.53
C ILE A 550 12.69 23.42 16.87
N ASN A 551 13.55 24.07 17.65
CA ASN A 551 14.68 24.85 17.11
C ASN A 551 16.06 24.43 17.69
N GLY A 552 16.12 23.35 18.48
CA GLY A 552 17.33 22.96 19.20
C GLY A 552 17.78 23.97 20.27
N TYR A 553 19.03 23.85 20.70
CA TYR A 553 19.71 24.74 21.63
C TYR A 553 20.61 25.74 20.91
N GLU A 554 21.02 26.81 21.60
CA GLU A 554 21.87 27.88 21.03
C GLU A 554 23.24 27.39 20.53
N ASP A 555 23.71 26.24 21.03
CA ASP A 555 24.94 25.58 20.59
C ASP A 555 24.77 24.75 19.31
N GLY A 556 23.57 24.75 18.71
CA GLY A 556 23.24 23.99 17.51
C GLY A 556 22.91 22.52 17.78
N SER A 557 22.84 22.08 19.03
CA SER A 557 22.47 20.70 19.38
C SER A 557 20.94 20.52 19.54
N PHE A 558 20.44 19.32 19.27
CA PHE A 558 19.08 18.90 19.56
C PHE A 558 18.95 18.23 20.93
N ARG A 559 19.97 17.51 21.38
CA ARG A 559 20.07 16.71 22.61
C ARG A 559 18.97 15.65 22.74
N PRO A 560 18.92 14.66 21.83
CA PRO A 560 17.79 13.75 21.68
C PRO A 560 17.42 12.97 22.95
N GLY A 561 18.42 12.50 23.71
CA GLY A 561 18.21 11.73 24.95
C GLY A 561 17.91 12.56 26.20
N ASN A 562 18.00 13.89 26.15
CA ASN A 562 17.69 14.72 27.31
C ASN A 562 16.18 14.72 27.59
N SER A 563 15.82 14.78 28.87
CA SER A 563 14.42 14.92 29.27
C SER A 563 13.89 16.33 28.99
N LEU A 564 12.64 16.43 28.55
CA LEU A 564 11.98 17.71 28.34
C LEU A 564 11.55 18.33 29.68
N LEU A 565 11.94 19.58 29.93
CA LEU A 565 11.53 20.32 31.12
C LEU A 565 10.12 20.92 30.95
N ARG A 566 9.45 21.24 32.07
CA ARG A 566 8.12 21.88 32.05
C ARG A 566 8.11 23.22 31.31
N SER A 567 9.17 24.02 31.46
CA SER A 567 9.36 25.29 30.73
C SER A 567 9.55 25.08 29.23
N GLU A 568 10.35 24.09 28.83
CA GLU A 568 10.58 23.72 27.43
C GLU A 568 9.30 23.14 26.80
N THR A 569 8.55 22.33 27.55
CA THR A 569 7.25 21.79 27.12
C THR A 569 6.26 22.91 26.84
N ALA A 570 6.14 23.90 27.73
CA ALA A 570 5.25 25.03 27.52
C ALA A 570 5.59 25.79 26.23
N LYS A 571 6.89 26.02 25.96
CA LYS A 571 7.35 26.65 24.72
C LYS A 571 7.00 25.82 23.49
N VAL A 572 7.32 24.52 23.49
CA VAL A 572 7.09 23.63 22.33
C VAL A 572 5.59 23.52 22.00
N ILE A 573 4.72 23.46 23.01
CA ILE A 573 3.27 23.41 22.77
C ILE A 573 2.75 24.76 22.23
N TYR A 574 3.25 25.88 22.75
CA TYR A 574 2.91 27.20 22.22
C TYR A 574 3.33 27.37 20.76
N THR A 575 4.55 26.96 20.41
CA THR A 575 5.06 27.05 19.03
C THR A 575 4.30 26.12 18.10
N MET A 576 3.96 24.90 18.54
CA MET A 576 3.09 23.98 17.81
C MET A 576 1.74 24.62 17.49
N ILE A 577 1.03 25.15 18.49
CA ILE A 577 -0.29 25.78 18.27
C ILE A 577 -0.16 27.01 17.37
N SER A 578 0.86 27.84 17.57
CA SER A 578 1.08 29.03 16.74
C SER A 578 1.38 28.66 15.28
N ALA A 579 2.16 27.59 15.03
CA ALA A 579 2.45 27.09 13.70
C ALA A 579 1.19 26.54 12.99
N LEU A 580 0.23 26.03 13.76
CA LEU A 580 -1.06 25.56 13.25
C LEU A 580 -2.06 26.72 12.99
N GLU A 581 -2.09 27.74 13.85
CA GLU A 581 -3.06 28.86 13.76
C GLU A 581 -2.67 29.93 12.72
N SER A 582 -1.38 30.12 12.44
CA SER A 582 -0.86 31.28 11.71
C SER A 582 -1.26 31.38 10.22
N ARG A 583 -2.11 30.49 9.68
CA ARG A 583 -2.55 30.52 8.27
C ARG A 583 -4.01 30.09 7.98
N GLU A 584 -4.93 30.23 8.93
CA GLU A 584 -6.39 30.30 8.60
C GLU A 584 -6.83 31.71 8.13
N GLY A 585 -5.88 32.64 7.92
CA GLY A 585 -6.12 34.04 7.51
C GLY A 585 -5.92 34.33 6.03
#